data_AF-A0A3M1B852-F1
#
_entry.id   AF-A0A3M1B852-F1
#
_cell.length_a   1.000
_cell.length_b   1.000
_cell.length_c   1.000
_cell.angle_alpha   90.00
_cell.angle_beta   90.00
_cell.angle_gamma   90.00
#
_symmetry.space_group_name_H-M   'P 1'
#
loop_
_entity.id
_entity.type
_entity.pdbx_description
1 polymer ?
#
loop_
_entity_poly.entity_id
_entity_poly.type
_entity_poly.pdbx_seq_one_letter_code
_entity_poly.pdbx_strand_id
1 'polypeptide(L)'
;LSFVEAGNEALILTESFSYEFLDQLLLQECDWLDAYYEYLDRFEDEQFPDTLYQNYTDELTPSDNIWEDYILTETEVSLSLAGPGDQAARHYTLQKLFKNEPTAYSFEFIRKELLCDSAGNFQVLGYLNDSLINFVRFDLGNGSLYLHTTPLAFTNHPILHGETLPYVSGVFSRLSSRKIYWDQTSHYEFPGSPSRVAWREGPLHYVLSQPPLAIAWYILLALAILFLLFRAKRRQRVIPVLEANTNTSLEFIENIGRLYFMSEDYRHLLLLKMQMFLSYVRNQYRIPTNQLDEQFAKTLALRSGVDDGIIDKILLIFKNVDNSDFVSQSTLVRFHQFMDKFYQESRR
;
A
#
# COMPACT_ATOMS: atom_id res chain seq x y z
N LEU A 1 14.83 33.81 17.01
CA LEU A 1 16.26 33.76 17.40
C LEU A 1 16.50 33.30 18.84
N SER A 2 15.47 33.22 19.70
CA SER A 2 15.57 32.80 21.12
C SER A 2 16.35 31.50 21.40
N PHE A 3 16.35 30.53 20.48
CA PHE A 3 17.16 29.31 20.62
C PHE A 3 18.66 29.62 20.66
N VAL A 4 19.14 30.50 19.78
CA VAL A 4 20.55 30.90 19.70
C VAL A 4 20.90 31.81 20.89
N GLU A 5 20.04 32.79 21.20
CA GLU A 5 20.21 33.71 22.34
C GLU A 5 20.40 32.96 23.68
N ALA A 6 19.76 31.80 23.83
CA ALA A 6 19.90 30.92 24.99
C ALA A 6 21.28 30.22 25.12
N GLY A 7 22.22 30.48 24.21
CA GLY A 7 23.58 29.93 24.24
C GLY A 7 23.84 28.72 23.33
N ASN A 8 22.96 28.49 22.35
CA ASN A 8 23.11 27.42 21.37
C ASN A 8 23.73 27.93 20.07
N GLU A 9 24.27 27.01 19.29
CA GLU A 9 24.76 27.28 17.94
C GLU A 9 23.73 26.81 16.91
N ALA A 10 23.57 27.57 15.84
CA ALA A 10 22.71 27.19 14.71
C ALA A 10 23.45 27.45 13.40
N LEU A 11 23.47 26.47 12.50
CA LEU A 11 23.96 26.62 11.12
C LEU A 11 22.77 26.55 10.18
N ILE A 12 22.58 27.61 9.40
CA ILE A 12 21.54 27.72 8.38
C ILE A 12 22.22 27.69 7.01
N LEU A 13 21.86 26.70 6.21
CA LEU A 13 22.26 26.56 4.82
C LEU A 13 21.04 26.84 3.95
N THR A 14 21.05 27.91 3.19
CA THR A 14 19.94 28.29 2.31
C THR A 14 20.47 29.03 1.09
N GLU A 15 19.75 28.97 -0.02
CA GLU A 15 20.11 29.77 -1.21
C GLU A 15 19.84 31.24 -0.91
N SER A 16 18.65 31.55 -0.39
CA SER A 16 18.22 32.90 -0.02
C SER A 16 17.72 32.99 1.42
N PHE A 17 17.77 34.20 1.98
CA PHE A 17 17.17 34.52 3.27
C PHE A 17 15.91 35.36 3.05
N SER A 18 14.86 35.13 3.85
CA SER A 18 13.69 36.00 3.78
C SER A 18 14.02 37.38 4.34
N TYR A 19 13.38 38.41 3.78
CA TYR A 19 13.49 39.77 4.27
C TYR A 19 13.22 39.84 5.77
N GLU A 20 12.12 39.25 6.24
CA GLU A 20 11.72 39.24 7.66
C GLU A 20 12.80 38.63 8.58
N PHE A 21 13.50 37.59 8.12
CA PHE A 21 14.57 36.94 8.89
C PHE A 21 15.80 37.83 9.01
N LEU A 22 16.21 38.44 7.90
CA LEU A 22 17.35 39.37 7.88
C LEU A 22 17.02 40.66 8.63
N ASP A 23 15.81 41.17 8.47
CA ASP A 23 15.30 42.36 9.16
C ASP A 23 15.32 42.14 10.68
N GLN A 24 14.83 40.99 11.16
CA GLN A 24 14.91 40.65 12.59
C GLN A 24 16.36 40.47 13.09
N LEU A 25 17.28 40.02 12.24
CA LEU A 25 18.68 39.81 12.58
C LEU A 25 19.50 41.10 12.57
N LEU A 26 19.20 42.03 11.65
CA LEU A 26 19.98 43.24 11.39
C LEU A 26 19.39 44.50 12.07
N LEU A 27 18.06 44.62 12.22
CA LEU A 27 17.42 45.75 12.90
C LEU A 27 17.69 45.81 14.41
N GLN A 28 18.16 44.72 15.02
CA GLN A 28 18.54 44.78 16.43
C GLN A 28 19.79 45.66 16.66
N GLU A 29 20.61 45.90 15.62
CA GLU A 29 21.95 46.46 15.81
C GLU A 29 22.39 47.49 14.74
N CYS A 30 21.70 47.58 13.61
CA CYS A 30 21.97 48.57 12.55
C CYS A 30 20.95 49.71 12.61
N ASP A 31 21.43 50.96 12.72
CA ASP A 31 20.61 52.14 12.42
C ASP A 31 20.47 52.24 10.89
N TRP A 32 19.58 51.42 10.34
CA TRP A 32 19.43 51.18 8.89
C TRP A 32 19.08 52.47 8.11
N LEU A 33 18.55 53.47 8.81
CA LEU A 33 18.18 54.77 8.26
C LEU A 33 19.40 55.52 7.73
N ASP A 34 20.52 55.51 8.46
CA ASP A 34 21.72 56.26 8.09
C ASP A 34 22.44 55.63 6.88
N ALA A 35 22.54 54.30 6.82
CA ALA A 35 23.14 53.60 5.68
C ALA A 35 22.29 53.71 4.40
N TYR A 36 20.97 53.73 4.54
CA TYR A 36 20.04 53.93 3.43
C TYR A 36 20.10 55.37 2.88
N TYR A 37 20.18 56.38 3.75
CA TYR A 37 20.35 57.77 3.31
C TYR A 37 21.74 58.04 2.72
N GLU A 38 22.80 57.42 3.26
CA GLU A 38 24.16 57.49 2.68
C GLU A 38 24.23 56.81 1.29
N TYR A 39 23.41 55.78 1.06
CA TYR A 39 23.23 55.15 -0.25
C TYR A 39 22.48 56.07 -1.24
N LEU A 40 21.40 56.72 -0.80
CA LEU A 40 20.63 57.66 -1.63
C LEU A 40 21.44 58.93 -1.97
N ASP A 41 22.20 59.48 -1.02
CA ASP A 41 23.09 60.64 -1.25
C ASP A 41 24.15 60.34 -2.32
N ARG A 42 24.63 59.09 -2.39
CA ARG A 42 25.60 58.67 -3.43
C ARG A 42 24.97 58.56 -4.83
N PHE A 43 23.64 58.46 -4.92
CA PHE A 43 22.89 58.42 -6.18
C PHE A 43 22.44 59.80 -6.68
N GLU A 44 22.37 60.82 -5.81
CA GLU A 44 22.01 62.19 -6.21
C GLU A 44 23.12 62.94 -7.00
N ASP A 45 24.37 62.48 -6.94
CA ASP A 45 25.50 63.14 -7.63
C ASP A 45 25.60 62.80 -9.14
N GLU A 46 24.83 61.84 -9.66
CA GLU A 46 24.74 61.59 -11.10
C GLU A 46 23.58 62.40 -11.71
N GLN A 47 23.90 63.51 -12.38
CA GLN A 47 22.94 64.34 -13.12
C GLN A 47 22.20 63.53 -14.22
N PHE A 48 21.02 63.02 -13.90
CA PHE A 48 20.08 62.49 -14.89
C PHE A 48 18.98 63.53 -15.21
N PRO A 49 18.55 63.66 -16.48
CA PRO A 49 17.57 64.66 -16.89
C PRO A 49 16.15 64.32 -16.39
N ASP A 50 15.47 65.32 -15.81
CA ASP A 50 14.17 65.31 -15.11
C ASP A 50 12.95 64.75 -15.89
N THR A 51 13.11 64.22 -17.10
CA THR A 51 12.00 63.82 -17.96
C THR A 51 11.51 62.38 -17.77
N LEU A 52 12.09 61.61 -16.84
CA LEU A 52 11.72 60.20 -16.58
C LEU A 52 10.87 59.98 -15.30
N TYR A 53 10.67 61.00 -14.46
CA TYR A 53 10.00 60.89 -13.15
C TYR A 53 8.54 61.37 -13.14
N GLN A 54 7.71 60.94 -14.10
CA GLN A 54 6.26 61.25 -14.07
C GLN A 54 5.38 60.04 -13.73
N ASN A 55 5.96 58.86 -13.46
CA ASN A 55 5.16 57.65 -13.21
C ASN A 55 5.70 56.73 -12.10
N TYR A 56 6.58 57.21 -11.23
CA TYR A 56 6.95 56.49 -10.02
C TYR A 56 6.14 57.05 -8.85
N THR A 57 5.21 56.26 -8.35
CA THR A 57 4.50 56.51 -7.10
C THR A 57 5.44 56.19 -5.94
N ASP A 58 5.60 57.12 -5.00
CA ASP A 58 6.36 56.96 -3.73
C ASP A 58 5.73 55.95 -2.74
N GLU A 59 4.98 54.97 -3.22
CA GLU A 59 4.51 53.84 -2.43
C GLU A 59 5.36 52.63 -2.78
N LEU A 60 6.38 52.36 -1.95
CA LEU A 60 7.08 51.08 -1.92
C LEU A 60 6.04 49.98 -1.73
N THR A 61 5.76 49.23 -2.78
CA THR A 61 5.04 47.98 -2.65
C THR A 61 5.93 46.95 -1.96
N PRO A 62 5.43 46.13 -1.02
CA PRO A 62 6.20 45.09 -0.32
C PRO A 62 6.82 44.00 -1.22
N SER A 63 6.69 44.12 -2.55
CA SER A 63 7.25 43.22 -3.54
C SER A 63 8.60 43.66 -4.11
N ASP A 64 9.06 44.87 -3.79
CA ASP A 64 10.39 45.34 -4.24
C ASP A 64 11.45 44.81 -3.27
N ASN A 65 11.74 43.52 -3.44
CA ASN A 65 12.77 42.81 -2.70
C ASN A 65 14.15 43.37 -3.09
N ILE A 66 14.64 44.35 -2.33
CA ILE A 66 15.99 44.95 -2.40
C ILE A 66 17.13 43.90 -2.33
N TRP A 67 16.78 42.64 -2.07
CA TRP A 67 17.64 41.49 -1.84
C TRP A 67 17.60 40.47 -2.98
N GLU A 68 16.66 40.57 -3.93
CA GLU A 68 16.62 39.72 -5.14
C GLU A 68 17.77 40.03 -6.13
N ASP A 69 18.52 41.10 -5.90
CA ASP A 69 19.58 41.59 -6.81
C ASP A 69 21.00 41.06 -6.49
N TYR A 70 21.17 40.19 -5.49
CA TYR A 70 22.51 39.74 -5.03
C TYR A 70 22.89 38.35 -5.51
N ILE A 71 22.77 38.18 -6.82
CA ILE A 71 22.97 36.92 -7.52
C ILE A 71 24.18 37.03 -8.45
N LEU A 72 25.13 36.12 -8.29
CA LEU A 72 26.17 35.86 -9.27
C LEU A 72 25.73 34.67 -10.14
N THR A 73 25.44 34.90 -11.41
CA THR A 73 25.12 33.80 -12.34
C THR A 73 26.37 33.34 -13.06
N GLU A 74 26.89 32.18 -12.64
CA GLU A 74 28.10 31.60 -13.20
C GLU A 74 27.95 30.09 -13.39
N THR A 75 28.77 29.52 -14.27
CA THR A 75 28.81 28.05 -14.45
C THR A 75 29.72 27.36 -13.44
N GLU A 76 30.74 28.09 -12.98
CA GLU A 76 31.75 27.65 -12.04
C GLU A 76 32.05 28.79 -11.07
N VAL A 77 32.20 28.45 -9.79
CA VAL A 77 32.61 29.39 -8.74
C VAL A 77 33.65 28.75 -7.85
N SER A 78 34.49 29.58 -7.23
CA SER A 78 35.47 29.16 -6.24
C SER A 78 34.98 29.48 -4.83
N LEU A 79 35.14 28.54 -3.91
CA LEU A 79 34.81 28.68 -2.50
C LEU A 79 36.08 28.76 -1.66
N SER A 80 36.14 29.69 -0.71
CA SER A 80 37.26 29.83 0.23
C SER A 80 36.76 30.13 1.65
N LEU A 81 37.58 29.81 2.65
CA LEU A 81 37.25 29.94 4.07
C LEU A 81 38.19 30.94 4.76
N ALA A 82 37.66 31.97 5.42
CA ALA A 82 38.46 32.95 6.16
C ALA A 82 38.99 32.40 7.51
N GLY A 83 40.29 32.54 7.81
CA GLY A 83 40.84 32.16 9.12
C GLY A 83 42.37 32.14 9.18
N PRO A 84 42.96 31.99 10.38
CA PRO A 84 44.42 31.88 10.53
C PRO A 84 44.91 30.47 10.13
N GLY A 85 45.67 30.38 9.03
CA GLY A 85 46.38 29.15 8.60
C GLY A 85 46.23 28.79 7.11
N ASP A 86 46.96 27.76 6.66
CA ASP A 86 47.07 27.27 5.27
C ASP A 86 45.75 26.80 4.61
N GLN A 87 44.66 26.72 5.37
CA GLN A 87 43.33 26.39 4.83
C GLN A 87 42.59 27.60 4.27
N ALA A 88 43.02 28.83 4.61
CA ALA A 88 42.37 30.06 4.16
C ALA A 88 42.73 30.50 2.74
N ALA A 89 43.77 29.91 2.15
CA ALA A 89 44.24 30.19 0.80
C ALA A 89 43.87 29.09 -0.22
N ARG A 90 43.05 28.11 0.17
CA ARG A 90 42.61 27.04 -0.73
C ARG A 90 41.27 27.40 -1.34
N HIS A 91 41.25 27.44 -2.68
CA HIS A 91 40.06 27.63 -3.48
C HIS A 91 39.50 26.26 -3.84
N TYR A 92 38.22 26.06 -3.62
CA TYR A 92 37.52 24.83 -3.98
C TYR A 92 36.52 25.14 -5.09
N THR A 93 36.66 24.46 -6.21
CA THR A 93 35.80 24.68 -7.37
C THR A 93 34.45 24.01 -7.17
N LEU A 94 33.38 24.76 -7.40
CA LEU A 94 31.99 24.30 -7.36
C LEU A 94 31.32 24.57 -8.71
N GLN A 95 30.71 23.52 -9.27
CA GLN A 95 29.92 23.59 -10.50
C GLN A 95 28.56 22.92 -10.27
N LYS A 96 27.51 23.49 -10.87
CA LYS A 96 26.22 22.81 -10.99
C LYS A 96 26.20 21.99 -12.27
N LEU A 97 25.91 20.70 -12.16
CA LEU A 97 25.73 19.84 -13.33
C LEU A 97 24.25 19.56 -13.58
N PHE A 98 23.82 19.69 -14.83
CA PHE A 98 22.53 19.19 -15.32
C PHE A 98 22.80 18.20 -16.45
N LYS A 99 22.30 16.96 -16.33
CA LYS A 99 22.63 15.87 -17.28
C LYS A 99 24.13 15.66 -17.52
N ASN A 100 24.93 15.84 -16.47
CA ASN A 100 26.39 15.71 -16.51
C ASN A 100 27.11 16.81 -17.32
N GLU A 101 26.43 17.92 -17.60
CA GLU A 101 27.02 19.10 -18.26
C GLU A 101 27.00 20.31 -17.29
N PRO A 102 28.11 21.08 -17.20
CA PRO A 102 28.15 22.30 -16.41
C PRO A 102 27.07 23.28 -16.89
N THR A 103 26.25 23.76 -15.96
CA THR A 103 25.13 24.65 -16.26
C THR A 103 25.23 25.89 -15.39
N ALA A 104 24.94 27.06 -15.98
CA ALA A 104 24.86 28.31 -15.24
C ALA A 104 23.91 28.18 -14.04
N TYR A 105 24.36 28.70 -12.90
CA TYR A 105 23.61 28.70 -11.66
C TYR A 105 23.73 30.06 -10.98
N SER A 106 22.64 30.46 -10.36
CA SER A 106 22.50 31.71 -9.63
C SER A 106 22.99 31.50 -8.20
N PHE A 107 24.23 31.91 -7.92
CA PHE A 107 24.82 31.86 -6.59
C PHE A 107 24.53 33.15 -5.84
N GLU A 108 23.85 33.04 -4.71
CA GLU A 108 23.58 34.19 -3.85
C GLU A 108 24.76 34.49 -2.91
N PHE A 109 24.94 35.77 -2.61
CA PHE A 109 25.96 36.23 -1.68
C PHE A 109 25.44 37.36 -0.78
N ILE A 110 26.10 37.51 0.36
CA ILE A 110 25.82 38.56 1.33
C ILE A 110 26.71 39.76 0.98
N ARG A 111 26.12 40.94 0.77
CA ARG A 111 26.89 42.17 0.62
C ARG A 111 27.48 42.61 1.95
N LYS A 112 28.70 43.15 1.89
CA LYS A 112 29.39 43.65 3.09
C LYS A 112 28.64 44.84 3.70
N GLU A 113 28.00 45.65 2.86
CA GLU A 113 27.24 46.84 3.26
C GLU A 113 26.05 46.51 4.18
N LEU A 114 25.53 45.29 4.08
CA LEU A 114 24.45 44.77 4.93
C LEU A 114 24.95 44.33 6.31
N LEU A 115 26.25 44.12 6.43
CA LEU A 115 26.90 43.66 7.65
C LEU A 115 27.47 44.90 8.37
N CYS A 116 26.68 45.51 9.25
CA CYS A 116 27.07 46.74 9.93
C CYS A 116 28.22 46.50 10.90
N ASP A 117 29.39 47.07 10.59
CA ASP A 117 30.63 46.95 11.40
C ASP A 117 30.51 47.63 12.77
N SER A 118 29.52 48.54 12.94
CA SER A 118 29.30 49.37 14.12
C SER A 118 29.05 48.58 15.41
N ALA A 119 28.55 47.34 15.31
CA ALA A 119 28.22 46.50 16.45
C ALA A 119 29.28 45.43 16.77
N GLY A 120 30.21 45.13 15.85
CA GLY A 120 31.27 44.13 16.06
C GLY A 120 30.78 42.69 16.31
N ASN A 121 29.50 42.41 16.07
CA ASN A 121 28.85 41.14 16.44
C ASN A 121 28.83 40.11 15.30
N PHE A 122 29.57 40.33 14.21
CA PHE A 122 29.69 39.36 13.14
C PHE A 122 31.13 39.11 12.72
N GLN A 123 31.38 37.91 12.20
CA GLN A 123 32.66 37.50 11.65
C GLN A 123 32.43 36.90 10.26
N VAL A 124 33.09 37.47 9.25
CA VAL A 124 33.11 36.89 7.91
C VAL A 124 34.00 35.66 7.91
N LEU A 125 33.44 34.58 7.36
CA LEU A 125 33.94 33.23 7.53
C LEU A 125 34.25 32.56 6.19
N GLY A 126 33.71 33.04 5.08
CA GLY A 126 34.00 32.48 3.76
C GLY A 126 33.64 33.41 2.62
N TYR A 127 34.26 33.13 1.48
CA TYR A 127 34.07 33.89 0.26
C TYR A 127 33.76 32.98 -0.93
N LEU A 128 33.03 33.55 -1.86
CA LEU A 128 32.77 33.09 -3.20
C LEU A 128 33.57 33.99 -4.14
N ASN A 129 34.40 33.41 -5.02
CA ASN A 129 35.30 34.16 -5.92
C ASN A 129 36.10 35.26 -5.18
N ASP A 130 36.57 34.92 -3.98
CA ASP A 130 37.45 35.71 -3.09
C ASP A 130 36.93 37.07 -2.60
N SER A 131 35.78 37.49 -3.09
CA SER A 131 35.25 38.85 -2.88
C SER A 131 33.84 38.85 -2.34
N LEU A 132 33.01 37.89 -2.76
CA LEU A 132 31.60 37.84 -2.40
C LEU A 132 31.43 37.00 -1.14
N ILE A 133 30.74 37.51 -0.13
CA ILE A 133 30.63 36.80 1.14
C ILE A 133 29.57 35.72 1.02
N ASN A 134 29.91 34.47 1.29
CA ASN A 134 28.96 33.35 1.26
C ASN A 134 28.77 32.67 2.62
N PHE A 135 29.60 33.00 3.61
CA PHE A 135 29.56 32.40 4.93
C PHE A 135 29.90 33.42 6.02
N VAL A 136 28.99 33.61 6.98
CA VAL A 136 29.11 34.59 8.08
C VAL A 136 28.68 33.94 9.39
N ARG A 137 29.32 34.35 10.49
CA ARG A 137 28.88 34.07 11.86
C ARG A 137 28.39 35.36 12.51
N PHE A 138 27.27 35.28 13.22
CA PHE A 138 26.74 36.32 14.09
C PHE A 138 26.77 35.81 15.54
N ASP A 139 27.22 36.65 16.46
CA ASP A 139 27.15 36.38 17.88
C ASP A 139 25.86 36.99 18.44
N LEU A 140 24.95 36.13 18.89
CA LEU A 140 23.62 36.51 19.37
C LEU A 140 23.46 36.07 20.83
N GLY A 141 23.44 37.03 21.75
CA GLY A 141 23.39 36.76 23.19
C GLY A 141 24.60 35.92 23.63
N ASN A 142 24.35 34.70 24.12
CA ASN A 142 25.40 33.76 24.53
C ASN A 142 25.74 32.70 23.48
N GLY A 143 25.08 32.72 22.31
CA GLY A 143 25.22 31.72 21.26
C GLY A 143 25.78 32.31 19.97
N SER A 144 25.89 31.47 18.94
CA SER A 144 26.39 31.87 17.62
C SER A 144 25.53 31.32 16.49
N LEU A 145 25.12 32.19 15.57
CA LEU A 145 24.37 31.86 14.37
C LEU A 145 25.31 31.89 13.16
N TYR A 146 25.33 30.81 12.40
CA TYR A 146 26.14 30.63 11.22
C TYR A 146 25.24 30.62 9.99
N LEU A 147 25.48 31.50 9.03
CA LEU A 147 24.67 31.66 7.81
C LEU A 147 25.51 31.37 6.58
N HIS A 148 25.04 30.48 5.71
CA HIS A 148 25.76 30.10 4.49
C HIS A 148 24.83 30.08 3.28
N THR A 149 25.18 30.83 2.23
CA THR A 149 24.33 31.06 1.03
C THR A 149 24.51 30.03 -0.09
N THR A 150 25.48 29.13 0.03
CA THR A 150 25.83 28.16 -1.02
C THR A 150 25.57 26.70 -0.59
N PRO A 151 24.28 26.30 -0.38
CA PRO A 151 23.93 24.95 0.07
C PRO A 151 24.30 23.87 -0.97
N LEU A 152 24.43 24.24 -2.25
CA LEU A 152 24.86 23.35 -3.33
C LEU A 152 26.17 22.61 -2.99
N ALA A 153 27.11 23.27 -2.30
CA ALA A 153 28.39 22.69 -1.88
C ALA A 153 28.23 21.46 -0.96
N PHE A 154 27.12 21.36 -0.24
CA PHE A 154 26.80 20.31 0.73
C PHE A 154 25.99 19.15 0.12
N THR A 155 25.67 19.22 -1.18
CA THR A 155 24.92 18.16 -1.84
C THR A 155 25.82 16.97 -2.21
N ASN A 156 25.20 15.82 -2.51
CA ASN A 156 25.92 14.58 -2.77
C ASN A 156 26.94 14.70 -3.92
N HIS A 157 26.58 15.40 -4.99
CA HIS A 157 27.41 15.40 -6.20
C HIS A 157 28.75 16.13 -5.99
N PRO A 158 28.79 17.40 -5.52
CA PRO A 158 30.06 18.07 -5.25
C PRO A 158 30.90 17.38 -4.17
N ILE A 159 30.28 16.78 -3.15
CA ILE A 159 30.99 16.06 -2.09
C ILE A 159 31.66 14.77 -2.62
N LEU A 160 30.96 13.99 -3.44
CA LEU A 160 31.45 12.68 -3.90
C LEU A 160 32.40 12.76 -5.10
N HIS A 161 32.19 13.74 -5.97
CA HIS A 161 32.87 13.82 -7.27
C HIS A 161 33.67 15.10 -7.46
N GLY A 162 33.50 16.10 -6.59
CA GLY A 162 34.21 17.37 -6.64
C GLY A 162 35.26 17.51 -5.55
N GLU A 163 35.83 18.71 -5.45
CA GLU A 163 36.84 19.05 -4.44
C GLU A 163 36.22 19.70 -3.19
N THR A 164 34.89 19.64 -3.01
CA THR A 164 34.21 20.41 -1.94
C THR A 164 34.24 19.73 -0.57
N LEU A 165 34.60 18.45 -0.47
CA LEU A 165 34.62 17.73 0.81
C LEU A 165 35.52 18.40 1.88
N PRO A 166 36.76 18.83 1.58
CA PRO A 166 37.58 19.57 2.54
C PRO A 166 36.99 20.95 2.92
N TYR A 167 36.33 21.64 1.99
CA TYR A 167 35.60 22.88 2.27
C TYR A 167 34.47 22.65 3.28
N VAL A 168 33.60 21.68 3.00
CA VAL A 168 32.47 21.31 3.87
C VAL A 168 32.97 20.87 5.25
N SER A 169 34.06 20.10 5.30
CA SER A 169 34.71 19.72 6.56
C SER A 169 35.21 20.93 7.34
N GLY A 170 35.79 21.92 6.65
CA GLY A 170 36.21 23.20 7.22
C GLY A 170 35.03 24.00 7.79
N VAL A 171 33.90 24.06 7.08
CA VAL A 171 32.68 24.71 7.57
C VAL A 171 32.21 24.06 8.88
N PHE A 172 32.05 22.74 8.90
CA PHE A 172 31.59 22.03 10.10
C PHE A 172 32.60 22.07 11.26
N SER A 173 33.89 22.19 10.99
CA SER A 173 34.92 22.32 12.04
C SER A 173 34.78 23.59 12.89
N ARG A 174 34.06 24.61 12.40
CA ARG A 174 33.80 25.85 13.11
C ARG A 174 32.65 25.77 14.11
N LEU A 175 31.88 24.68 14.07
CA LEU A 175 30.82 24.40 15.04
C LEU A 175 31.42 23.65 16.23
N SER A 176 30.85 23.86 17.42
CA SER A 176 31.24 23.13 18.62
C SER A 176 30.82 21.65 18.54
N SER A 177 31.62 20.77 19.15
CA SER A 177 31.34 19.33 19.23
C SER A 177 30.27 19.01 20.28
N ARG A 178 29.07 19.58 20.12
CA ARG A 178 27.89 19.34 20.97
C ARG A 178 26.88 18.43 20.26
N LYS A 179 25.78 18.12 20.95
CA LYS A 179 24.68 17.34 20.37
C LYS A 179 24.07 18.10 19.19
N ILE A 180 24.22 17.56 17.99
CA ILE A 180 23.69 18.13 16.75
C ILE A 180 22.21 17.74 16.62
N TYR A 181 21.36 18.74 16.45
CA TYR A 181 19.97 18.55 16.04
C TYR A 181 19.86 18.90 14.56
N TRP A 182 19.52 17.91 13.75
CA TRP A 182 19.29 18.12 12.33
C TRP A 182 17.80 18.38 12.10
N ASP A 183 17.48 19.55 11.55
CA ASP A 183 16.11 19.89 11.20
C ASP A 183 15.75 19.25 9.84
N GLN A 184 14.89 18.23 9.88
CA GLN A 184 14.31 17.61 8.67
C GLN A 184 12.98 18.28 8.25
N THR A 185 12.45 19.19 9.06
CA THR A 185 11.04 19.60 9.02
C THR A 185 10.85 20.95 8.34
N SER A 186 11.83 21.85 8.35
CA SER A 186 11.77 23.17 7.69
C SER A 186 11.75 23.13 6.15
N HIS A 187 11.67 21.95 5.53
CA HIS A 187 11.33 21.76 4.11
C HIS A 187 9.84 22.06 3.78
N TYR A 188 9.14 22.88 4.58
CA TYR A 188 7.76 23.27 4.28
C TYR A 188 7.73 24.37 3.23
N GLU A 189 7.27 24.03 2.03
CA GLU A 189 6.77 25.00 1.04
C GLU A 189 5.64 25.81 1.71
N PHE A 190 5.83 27.13 1.84
CA PHE A 190 4.73 28.03 2.19
C PHE A 190 3.65 27.92 1.11
N PRO A 191 2.38 27.69 1.47
CA PRO A 191 1.28 27.67 0.50
C PRO A 191 1.09 29.09 -0.05
N GLY A 192 1.74 29.40 -1.18
CA GLY A 192 1.61 30.70 -1.86
C GLY A 192 2.86 31.25 -2.53
N SER A 193 4.06 30.72 -2.29
CA SER A 193 5.27 31.21 -2.99
C SER A 193 5.36 30.63 -4.40
N PRO A 194 5.41 31.46 -5.47
CA PRO A 194 5.58 30.99 -6.84
C PRO A 194 7.07 30.73 -7.15
N SER A 195 7.78 30.05 -6.25
CA SER A 195 9.16 29.62 -6.46
C SER A 195 9.20 28.14 -6.85
N ARG A 196 9.14 27.96 -8.17
CA ARG A 196 9.72 26.90 -9.00
C ARG A 196 10.34 25.69 -8.26
N VAL A 197 9.66 24.55 -8.41
CA VAL A 197 10.18 23.17 -8.39
C VAL A 197 10.59 22.63 -7.01
N ALA A 198 9.79 21.71 -6.44
CA ALA A 198 10.23 20.30 -6.32
C ALA A 198 9.31 19.34 -5.52
N TRP A 199 8.02 19.57 -5.19
CA TRP A 199 7.22 18.48 -4.58
C TRP A 199 5.81 18.30 -5.16
N ARG A 200 5.74 18.02 -6.47
CA ARG A 200 4.59 17.36 -7.10
C ARG A 200 5.01 16.09 -7.85
N GLU A 201 5.90 15.28 -7.29
CA GLU A 201 6.32 14.03 -7.93
C GLU A 201 5.63 12.81 -7.35
N GLY A 202 4.28 12.81 -7.38
CA GLY A 202 3.54 11.56 -7.45
C GLY A 202 3.43 11.13 -8.92
N PRO A 203 3.49 9.82 -9.27
CA PRO A 203 3.33 9.36 -10.66
C PRO A 203 2.01 9.82 -11.30
N LEU A 204 1.01 10.15 -10.47
CA LEU A 204 -0.28 10.68 -10.89
C LEU A 204 -0.21 12.14 -11.39
N HIS A 205 0.80 12.91 -10.99
CA HIS A 205 0.93 14.32 -11.40
C HIS A 205 1.09 14.45 -12.91
N TYR A 206 1.96 13.63 -13.52
CA TYR A 206 2.15 13.58 -14.97
C TYR A 206 0.88 13.12 -15.71
N VAL A 207 0.13 12.18 -15.12
CA VAL A 207 -1.15 11.70 -15.69
C VAL A 207 -2.19 12.80 -15.68
N LEU A 208 -2.24 13.64 -14.64
CA LEU A 208 -3.18 14.74 -14.50
C LEU A 208 -2.73 16.02 -15.23
N SER A 209 -1.44 16.18 -15.54
CA SER A 209 -0.93 17.37 -16.23
C SER A 209 -1.29 17.40 -17.72
N GLN A 210 -1.50 16.23 -18.33
CA GLN A 210 -1.91 16.11 -19.73
C GLN A 210 -3.44 16.04 -19.84
N PRO A 211 -4.12 16.98 -20.53
CA PRO A 211 -5.58 17.01 -20.58
C PRO A 211 -6.24 15.69 -21.05
N PRO A 212 -5.71 14.98 -22.08
CA PRO A 212 -6.30 13.70 -22.51
C PRO A 212 -6.15 12.60 -21.45
N LEU A 213 -5.02 12.53 -20.74
CA LEU A 213 -4.78 11.53 -19.71
C LEU A 213 -5.59 11.82 -18.44
N ALA A 214 -5.78 13.09 -18.09
CA ALA A 214 -6.64 13.48 -16.98
C ALA A 214 -8.09 13.02 -17.20
N ILE A 215 -8.64 13.24 -18.41
CA ILE A 215 -9.98 12.77 -18.77
C ILE A 215 -10.07 11.24 -18.71
N ALA A 216 -9.06 10.53 -19.25
CA ALA A 216 -9.01 9.08 -19.19
C ALA A 216 -9.01 8.56 -17.74
N TRP A 217 -8.27 9.22 -16.84
CA TRP A 217 -8.22 8.89 -15.41
C TRP A 217 -9.57 9.07 -14.72
N TYR A 218 -10.27 10.18 -14.99
CA TYR A 218 -11.60 10.42 -14.44
C TYR A 218 -12.65 9.45 -14.99
N ILE A 219 -12.58 9.11 -16.28
CA ILE A 219 -13.46 8.09 -16.89
C ILE A 219 -13.21 6.73 -16.22
N LEU A 220 -11.96 6.34 -16.00
CA LEU A 220 -11.60 5.09 -15.34
C LEU A 220 -12.19 5.02 -13.93
N LEU A 221 -12.03 6.09 -13.14
CA LEU A 221 -12.61 6.18 -11.79
C LEU A 221 -14.14 6.14 -11.82
N ALA A 222 -14.77 6.88 -12.74
CA ALA A 222 -16.22 6.87 -12.90
C ALA A 222 -16.75 5.48 -13.27
N LEU A 223 -16.07 4.77 -14.18
CA LEU A 223 -16.40 3.40 -14.57
C LEU A 223 -16.19 2.40 -13.43
N ALA A 224 -15.15 2.56 -12.62
CA ALA A 224 -14.90 1.71 -11.45
C ALA A 224 -16.00 1.88 -10.40
N ILE A 225 -16.40 3.12 -10.11
CA ILE A 225 -17.51 3.43 -9.20
C ILE A 225 -18.82 2.86 -9.75
N LEU A 226 -19.10 3.09 -11.04
CA LEU A 226 -20.30 2.58 -11.70
C LEU A 226 -20.34 1.05 -11.69
N PHE A 227 -19.21 0.40 -11.96
CA PHE A 227 -19.06 -1.05 -11.86
C PHE A 227 -19.37 -1.55 -10.45
N LEU A 228 -18.83 -0.89 -9.42
CA LEU A 228 -19.13 -1.22 -8.02
C LEU A 228 -20.62 -1.04 -7.72
N LEU A 229 -21.26 0.05 -8.12
CA LEU A 229 -22.68 0.26 -7.88
C LEU A 229 -23.55 -0.86 -8.50
N PHE A 230 -23.23 -1.28 -9.73
CA PHE A 230 -23.99 -2.33 -10.41
C PHE A 230 -23.66 -3.75 -9.93
N ARG A 231 -22.41 -4.02 -9.48
CA ARG A 231 -21.97 -5.36 -9.04
C ARG A 231 -22.06 -5.57 -7.53
N ALA A 232 -22.09 -4.51 -6.73
CA ALA A 232 -22.25 -4.59 -5.27
C ALA A 232 -23.65 -5.04 -4.88
N LYS A 233 -24.66 -4.84 -5.74
CA LYS A 233 -25.99 -5.41 -5.50
C LYS A 233 -25.90 -6.94 -5.60
N ARG A 234 -25.94 -7.61 -4.44
CA ARG A 234 -25.92 -9.07 -4.32
C ARG A 234 -26.96 -9.67 -5.27
N ARG A 235 -26.49 -10.41 -6.29
CA ARG A 235 -27.37 -11.26 -7.11
C ARG A 235 -27.64 -12.51 -6.30
N GLN A 236 -28.88 -12.66 -5.83
CA GLN A 236 -29.30 -13.88 -5.16
C GLN A 236 -29.11 -15.05 -6.13
N ARG A 237 -28.34 -16.07 -5.72
CA ARG A 237 -28.15 -17.29 -6.53
C ARG A 237 -29.51 -17.91 -6.84
N VAL A 238 -29.72 -18.33 -8.08
CA VAL A 238 -30.91 -19.10 -8.46
C VAL A 238 -30.93 -20.33 -7.56
N ILE A 239 -31.98 -20.48 -6.76
CA ILE A 239 -32.17 -21.67 -5.94
C ILE A 239 -32.55 -22.78 -6.93
N PRO A 240 -31.74 -23.84 -7.09
CA PRO A 240 -32.10 -24.94 -7.98
C PRO A 240 -33.38 -25.58 -7.45
N VAL A 241 -34.34 -25.83 -8.34
CA VAL A 241 -35.54 -26.58 -8.02
C VAL A 241 -35.09 -28.03 -7.80
N LEU A 242 -35.03 -28.47 -6.54
CA LEU A 242 -34.76 -29.85 -6.20
C LEU A 242 -36.00 -30.68 -6.52
N GLU A 243 -35.87 -31.64 -7.43
CA GLU A 243 -36.94 -32.61 -7.72
C GLU A 243 -37.28 -33.41 -6.45
N ALA A 244 -38.54 -33.81 -6.31
CA ALA A 244 -38.98 -34.61 -5.17
C ALA A 244 -38.13 -35.89 -5.08
N ASN A 245 -37.71 -36.25 -3.85
CA ASN A 245 -36.89 -37.45 -3.63
C ASN A 245 -37.64 -38.70 -4.12
N THR A 246 -37.23 -39.23 -5.27
CA THR A 246 -37.73 -40.52 -5.77
C THR A 246 -37.15 -41.63 -4.89
N ASN A 247 -37.91 -42.71 -4.65
CA ASN A 247 -37.45 -43.84 -3.83
C ASN A 247 -36.36 -44.65 -4.56
N THR A 248 -35.15 -44.09 -4.63
CA THR A 248 -33.98 -44.69 -5.29
C THR A 248 -33.55 -46.02 -4.65
N SER A 249 -33.92 -46.26 -3.39
CA SER A 249 -33.65 -47.54 -2.72
C SER A 249 -34.42 -48.72 -3.32
N LEU A 250 -35.68 -48.51 -3.74
CA LEU A 250 -36.46 -49.57 -4.37
C LEU A 250 -35.90 -49.90 -5.75
N GLU A 251 -35.63 -48.87 -6.54
CA GLU A 251 -35.03 -49.00 -7.86
C GLU A 251 -33.66 -49.69 -7.81
N PHE A 252 -32.84 -49.37 -6.80
CA PHE A 252 -31.56 -50.04 -6.57
C PHE A 252 -31.72 -51.54 -6.26
N ILE A 253 -32.66 -51.90 -5.40
CA ILE A 253 -32.95 -53.30 -5.04
C ILE A 253 -33.46 -54.08 -6.27
N GLU A 254 -34.34 -53.48 -7.07
CA GLU A 254 -34.84 -54.08 -8.31
C GLU A 254 -33.71 -54.35 -9.32
N ASN A 255 -32.80 -53.39 -9.48
CA ASN A 255 -31.65 -53.52 -10.37
C ASN A 255 -30.68 -54.62 -9.93
N ILE A 256 -30.36 -54.70 -8.63
CA ILE A 256 -29.53 -55.79 -8.09
C ILE A 256 -30.23 -57.14 -8.29
N GLY A 257 -31.52 -57.24 -7.97
CA GLY A 257 -32.29 -58.47 -8.15
C GLY A 257 -32.30 -58.95 -9.60
N ARG A 258 -32.44 -58.01 -10.54
CA ARG A 258 -32.35 -58.30 -11.98
C ARG A 258 -30.97 -58.78 -12.38
N LEU A 259 -29.90 -58.16 -11.88
CA LEU A 259 -28.53 -58.57 -12.16
C LEU A 259 -28.29 -60.02 -11.73
N TYR A 260 -28.63 -60.38 -10.50
CA TYR A 260 -28.48 -61.76 -10.00
C TYR A 260 -29.31 -62.77 -10.79
N PHE A 261 -30.50 -62.39 -11.25
CA PHE A 261 -31.32 -63.24 -12.12
C PHE A 261 -30.69 -63.45 -13.50
N MET A 262 -30.10 -62.40 -14.08
CA MET A 262 -29.41 -62.47 -15.38
C MET A 262 -28.08 -63.22 -15.32
N SER A 263 -27.40 -63.20 -14.18
CA SER A 263 -26.16 -63.97 -13.93
C SER A 263 -26.39 -65.46 -13.67
N GLU A 264 -27.64 -65.94 -13.79
CA GLU A 264 -28.05 -67.34 -13.59
C GLU A 264 -27.75 -67.92 -12.19
N ASP A 265 -27.45 -67.07 -11.20
CA ASP A 265 -27.24 -67.49 -9.82
C ASP A 265 -28.56 -67.60 -9.04
N TYR A 266 -29.38 -68.56 -9.46
CA TYR A 266 -30.71 -68.79 -8.90
C TYR A 266 -30.68 -69.26 -7.44
N ARG A 267 -29.61 -69.95 -7.03
CA ARG A 267 -29.43 -70.43 -5.66
C ARG A 267 -29.22 -69.26 -4.71
N HIS A 268 -28.28 -68.36 -5.01
CA HIS A 268 -28.02 -67.20 -4.17
C HIS A 268 -29.26 -66.31 -4.03
N LEU A 269 -29.97 -66.07 -5.13
CA LEU A 269 -31.20 -65.28 -5.14
C LEU A 269 -32.32 -65.92 -4.29
N LEU A 270 -32.45 -67.24 -4.30
CA LEU A 270 -33.42 -67.97 -3.47
C LEU A 270 -33.09 -67.86 -1.98
N LEU A 271 -31.82 -68.05 -1.61
CA LEU A 271 -31.36 -67.95 -0.22
C LEU A 271 -31.59 -66.54 0.33
N LEU A 272 -31.25 -65.50 -0.45
CA LEU A 272 -31.50 -64.10 -0.08
C LEU A 272 -33.00 -63.84 0.12
N LYS A 273 -33.84 -64.33 -0.81
CA LYS A 273 -35.29 -64.24 -0.71
C LYS A 273 -35.83 -64.93 0.56
N MET A 274 -35.32 -66.12 0.90
CA MET A 274 -35.71 -66.83 2.12
C MET A 274 -35.26 -66.09 3.38
N GLN A 275 -34.05 -65.54 3.40
CA GLN A 275 -33.56 -64.74 4.53
C GLN A 275 -34.45 -63.51 4.78
N MET A 276 -34.84 -62.81 3.70
CA MET A 276 -35.78 -61.69 3.78
C MET A 276 -37.15 -62.14 4.30
N PHE A 277 -37.65 -63.28 3.82
CA PHE A 277 -38.91 -63.87 4.28
C PHE A 277 -38.88 -64.22 5.78
N LEU A 278 -37.84 -64.90 6.26
CA LEU A 278 -37.69 -65.23 7.68
C LEU A 278 -37.53 -63.98 8.56
N SER A 279 -36.89 -62.93 8.03
CA SER A 279 -36.80 -61.64 8.71
C SER A 279 -38.18 -60.98 8.82
N TYR A 280 -38.97 -60.99 7.74
CA TYR A 280 -40.35 -60.52 7.74
C TYR A 280 -41.20 -61.29 8.76
N VAL A 281 -41.13 -62.62 8.76
CA VAL A 281 -41.88 -63.46 9.70
C VAL A 281 -41.51 -63.14 11.15
N ARG A 282 -40.21 -62.97 11.44
CA ARG A 282 -39.73 -62.62 12.78
C ARG A 282 -40.24 -61.25 13.23
N ASN A 283 -40.22 -60.26 12.34
CA ASN A 283 -40.61 -58.88 12.67
C ASN A 283 -42.14 -58.73 12.79
N GLN A 284 -42.90 -59.34 11.87
CA GLN A 284 -44.34 -59.19 11.81
C GLN A 284 -45.06 -60.11 12.81
N TYR A 285 -44.69 -61.38 12.86
CA TYR A 285 -45.39 -62.39 13.67
C TYR A 285 -44.68 -62.74 14.98
N ARG A 286 -43.50 -62.18 15.23
CA ARG A 286 -42.69 -62.44 16.45
C ARG A 286 -42.44 -63.93 16.69
N ILE A 287 -42.17 -64.68 15.63
CA ILE A 287 -41.88 -66.12 15.68
C ILE A 287 -40.35 -66.32 15.56
N PRO A 288 -39.73 -67.13 16.44
CA PRO A 288 -38.33 -67.50 16.28
C PRO A 288 -38.14 -68.38 15.04
N THR A 289 -37.17 -68.03 14.19
CA THR A 289 -36.89 -68.71 12.92
C THR A 289 -35.60 -69.54 12.96
N ASN A 290 -35.17 -69.94 14.16
CA ASN A 290 -33.93 -70.69 14.38
C ASN A 290 -34.07 -72.18 14.02
N GLN A 291 -35.28 -72.72 14.12
CA GLN A 291 -35.61 -74.09 13.75
C GLN A 291 -36.88 -74.03 12.89
N LEU A 292 -36.79 -74.58 11.67
CA LEU A 292 -37.88 -74.61 10.69
C LEU A 292 -38.53 -75.99 10.71
N ASP A 293 -39.15 -76.33 11.84
CA ASP A 293 -39.81 -77.61 12.08
C ASP A 293 -41.33 -77.54 11.78
N GLU A 294 -42.01 -78.68 11.91
CA GLU A 294 -43.47 -78.76 11.71
C GLU A 294 -44.23 -77.85 12.70
N GLN A 295 -43.66 -77.62 13.88
CA GLN A 295 -44.21 -76.71 14.88
C GLN A 295 -44.11 -75.24 14.43
N PHE A 296 -43.02 -74.84 13.79
CA PHE A 296 -42.86 -73.54 13.16
C PHE A 296 -43.92 -73.31 12.07
N ALA A 297 -44.14 -74.29 11.18
CA ALA A 297 -45.12 -74.20 10.10
C ALA A 297 -46.55 -73.95 10.65
N LYS A 298 -46.99 -74.79 11.60
CA LYS A 298 -48.30 -74.66 12.25
C LYS A 298 -48.48 -73.34 13.01
N THR A 299 -47.43 -72.89 13.70
CA THR A 299 -47.46 -71.62 14.44
C THR A 299 -47.55 -70.43 13.49
N LEU A 300 -46.83 -70.50 12.36
CA LEU A 300 -46.87 -69.47 11.34
C LEU A 300 -48.26 -69.40 10.69
N ALA A 301 -48.83 -70.53 10.26
CA ALA A 301 -50.16 -70.58 9.66
C ALA A 301 -51.25 -70.03 10.58
N LEU A 302 -51.22 -70.42 11.86
CA LEU A 302 -52.18 -69.94 12.85
C LEU A 302 -52.09 -68.42 13.08
N ARG A 303 -50.89 -67.83 12.98
CA ARG A 303 -50.69 -66.38 13.15
C ARG A 303 -50.86 -65.58 11.86
N SER A 304 -50.56 -66.16 10.71
CA SER A 304 -50.64 -65.49 9.42
C SER A 304 -51.99 -65.68 8.72
N GLY A 305 -52.81 -66.65 9.16
CA GLY A 305 -54.09 -66.99 8.51
C GLY A 305 -53.95 -67.66 7.14
N VAL A 306 -52.74 -68.11 6.80
CA VAL A 306 -52.39 -68.71 5.50
C VAL A 306 -52.47 -70.23 5.61
N ASP A 307 -52.87 -70.91 4.53
CA ASP A 307 -52.94 -72.38 4.47
C ASP A 307 -51.58 -73.04 4.78
N ASP A 308 -51.58 -74.01 5.69
CA ASP A 308 -50.39 -74.79 6.09
C ASP A 308 -49.67 -75.38 4.86
N GLY A 309 -50.44 -75.81 3.85
CA GLY A 309 -49.92 -76.41 2.63
C GLY A 309 -49.12 -75.45 1.74
N ILE A 310 -49.25 -74.14 1.89
CA ILE A 310 -48.40 -73.15 1.20
C ILE A 310 -47.08 -72.98 1.96
N ILE A 311 -47.14 -72.89 3.28
CA ILE A 311 -45.96 -72.73 4.15
C ILE A 311 -45.05 -73.96 4.03
N ASP A 312 -45.63 -75.16 4.06
CA ASP A 312 -44.91 -76.41 3.90
C ASP A 312 -44.17 -76.49 2.56
N LYS A 313 -44.79 -75.98 1.47
CA LYS A 313 -44.14 -75.95 0.15
C LYS A 313 -42.96 -74.98 0.11
N ILE A 314 -43.06 -73.84 0.78
CA ILE A 314 -41.94 -72.86 0.89
C ILE A 314 -40.78 -73.50 1.64
N LEU A 315 -41.06 -74.11 2.80
CA LEU A 315 -40.05 -74.76 3.65
C LEU A 315 -39.42 -75.98 2.97
N LEU A 316 -40.21 -76.78 2.25
CA LEU A 316 -39.72 -77.92 1.50
C LEU A 316 -38.76 -77.51 0.38
N ILE A 317 -39.12 -76.49 -0.41
CA ILE A 317 -38.24 -75.98 -1.47
C ILE A 317 -36.95 -75.43 -0.87
N PHE A 318 -37.03 -74.67 0.22
CA PHE A 318 -35.85 -74.16 0.91
C PHE A 318 -34.95 -75.29 1.41
N LYS A 319 -35.50 -76.31 2.09
CA LYS A 319 -34.75 -77.47 2.58
C LYS A 319 -34.05 -78.23 1.44
N ASN A 320 -34.70 -78.34 0.28
CA ASN A 320 -34.11 -78.98 -0.89
C ASN A 320 -32.98 -78.14 -1.50
N VAL A 321 -33.09 -76.81 -1.48
CA VAL A 321 -32.08 -75.88 -2.02
C VAL A 321 -30.89 -75.74 -1.08
N ASP A 322 -31.11 -75.78 0.24
CA ASP A 322 -30.04 -75.72 1.24
C ASP A 322 -29.09 -76.94 1.13
N ASN A 323 -29.64 -78.10 0.73
CA ASN A 323 -28.90 -79.34 0.53
C ASN A 323 -28.44 -79.57 -0.93
N SER A 324 -28.65 -78.60 -1.84
CA SER A 324 -28.32 -78.73 -3.26
C SER A 324 -27.37 -77.62 -3.73
N ASP A 325 -26.37 -77.99 -4.53
CA ASP A 325 -25.45 -77.04 -5.14
C ASP A 325 -26.04 -76.36 -6.39
N PHE A 326 -27.05 -76.98 -7.01
CA PHE A 326 -27.69 -76.47 -8.23
C PHE A 326 -29.19 -76.21 -8.03
N VAL A 327 -29.67 -75.09 -8.56
CA VAL A 327 -31.08 -74.69 -8.55
C VAL A 327 -31.49 -74.24 -9.94
N SER A 328 -32.56 -74.84 -10.48
CA SER A 328 -33.10 -74.44 -11.77
C SER A 328 -33.94 -73.16 -11.68
N GLN A 329 -34.00 -72.40 -12.77
CA GLN A 329 -34.86 -71.21 -12.89
C GLN A 329 -36.33 -71.51 -12.53
N SER A 330 -36.86 -72.66 -12.96
CA SER A 330 -38.23 -73.07 -12.67
C SER A 330 -38.50 -73.28 -11.18
N THR A 331 -37.49 -73.72 -10.42
CA THR A 331 -37.55 -73.88 -8.96
C THR A 331 -37.63 -72.51 -8.27
N LEU A 332 -36.80 -71.55 -8.70
CA LEU A 332 -36.83 -70.17 -8.18
C LEU A 332 -38.17 -69.48 -8.47
N VAL A 333 -38.68 -69.61 -9.69
CA VAL A 333 -39.98 -69.02 -10.08
C VAL A 333 -41.10 -69.62 -9.24
N ARG A 334 -41.10 -70.94 -9.05
CA ARG A 334 -42.09 -71.63 -8.20
C ARG A 334 -42.00 -71.18 -6.75
N PHE A 335 -40.79 -71.04 -6.21
CA PHE A 335 -40.55 -70.51 -4.86
C PHE A 335 -41.13 -69.10 -4.71
N HIS A 336 -40.86 -68.22 -5.68
CA HIS A 336 -41.40 -66.85 -5.68
C HIS A 336 -42.93 -66.84 -5.71
N GLN A 337 -43.57 -67.67 -6.54
CA GLN A 337 -45.02 -67.77 -6.60
C GLN A 337 -45.65 -68.20 -5.26
N PHE A 338 -45.00 -69.14 -4.54
CA PHE A 338 -45.49 -69.52 -3.21
C PHE A 338 -45.33 -68.41 -2.18
N MET A 339 -44.20 -67.68 -2.20
CA MET A 339 -44.03 -66.52 -1.34
C MET A 339 -45.04 -65.40 -1.65
N ASP A 340 -45.30 -65.12 -2.93
CA ASP A 340 -46.27 -64.09 -3.32
C ASP A 340 -47.68 -64.45 -2.85
N LYS A 341 -48.06 -65.74 -2.98
CA LYS A 341 -49.32 -66.24 -2.42
C LYS A 341 -49.38 -66.05 -0.91
N PHE A 342 -48.31 -66.39 -0.19
CA PHE A 342 -48.23 -66.14 1.25
C PHE A 342 -48.43 -64.66 1.58
N TYR A 343 -47.75 -63.74 0.87
CA TYR A 343 -47.88 -62.29 1.11
C TYR A 343 -49.27 -61.74 0.74
N GLN A 344 -49.94 -62.31 -0.25
CA GLN A 344 -51.30 -61.92 -0.63
C GLN A 344 -52.34 -62.39 0.40
N GLU A 345 -52.21 -63.63 0.87
CA GLU A 345 -53.15 -64.20 1.84
C GLU A 345 -52.95 -63.60 3.24
N SER A 346 -51.72 -63.31 3.64
CA SER A 346 -51.40 -62.70 4.94
C SER A 346 -51.73 -61.21 5.08
N ARG A 347 -52.00 -60.51 3.96
CA ARG A 347 -52.44 -59.10 3.95
C ARG A 347 -53.96 -58.94 4.08
N ARG A 348 -54.72 -60.03 3.93
CA ARG A 348 -56.15 -60.07 4.25
C ARG A 348 -56.33 -60.22 5.75
#